data_AF-A0A7Y2VHT3-F1
#
_entry.id   AF-A0A7Y2VHT3-F1
#
_cell.length_a   1.000
_cell.length_b   1.000
_cell.length_c   1.000
_cell.angle_alpha   90.00
_cell.angle_beta   90.00
_cell.angle_gamma   90.00
#
_symmetry.space_group_name_H-M   'P 1'
#
loop_
_entity.id
_entity.type
_entity.pdbx_description
1 polymer ?
#
loop_
_entity_poly.entity_id
_entity_poly.type
_entity_poly.pdbx_seq_one_letter_code
_entity_poly.pdbx_strand_id
1 'polypeptide(L)'
;MMIIKDHQLKMPLPYLKIFLQHAVEENLPVESLLADTGLTVDALSGGESSVSLGDMLFVLARVTRLLGPGWHLALARRLTVPAHGPLGFAVVTAPDLGAAVDVMIRFIGIRTPFLWLSGALENDWFIIR
;
A
#
# COMPACT_ATOMS: atom_id res chain seq x y z
N MET A 1 19.67 -8.11 -10.54
CA MET A 1 18.49 -7.31 -10.11
C MET A 1 18.63 -7.07 -8.62
N MET A 2 18.60 -5.80 -8.19
CA MET A 2 19.03 -5.36 -6.86
C MET A 2 18.18 -6.01 -5.75
N ILE A 3 18.79 -6.94 -4.99
CA ILE A 3 18.22 -7.47 -3.74
C ILE A 3 18.34 -6.35 -2.70
N ILE A 4 17.41 -5.39 -2.73
CA ILE A 4 17.14 -4.60 -1.54
C ILE A 4 16.67 -5.64 -0.52
N LYS A 5 17.35 -5.74 0.63
CA LYS A 5 16.90 -6.61 1.71
C LYS A 5 15.55 -6.08 2.16
N ASP A 6 14.45 -6.74 1.77
CA ASP A 6 13.05 -6.30 1.94
C ASP A 6 12.70 -5.85 3.38
N HIS A 7 13.49 -6.28 4.38
CA HIS A 7 13.33 -5.87 5.77
C HIS A 7 13.77 -4.42 6.09
N GLN A 8 14.55 -3.77 5.22
CA GLN A 8 14.96 -2.36 5.43
C GLN A 8 13.93 -1.34 4.96
N LEU A 9 13.08 -1.71 4.00
CA LEU A 9 12.01 -0.84 3.52
C LEU A 9 10.84 -0.85 4.50
N LYS A 10 10.35 0.34 4.85
CA LYS A 10 9.26 0.53 5.79
C LYS A 10 7.99 0.95 5.06
N MET A 11 6.97 0.10 5.11
CA MET A 11 5.65 0.35 4.56
C MET A 11 4.74 1.03 5.57
N PRO A 12 3.81 1.90 5.14
CA PRO A 12 2.81 2.45 6.05
C PRO A 12 1.92 1.36 6.64
N LEU A 13 1.87 1.28 7.97
CA LEU A 13 1.08 0.29 8.70
C LEU A 13 -0.42 0.29 8.34
N PRO A 14 -1.08 1.43 8.02
CA PRO A 14 -2.49 1.45 7.67
C PRO A 14 -2.87 0.52 6.50
N TYR A 15 -1.98 0.27 5.54
CA TYR A 15 -2.26 -0.67 4.46
C TYR A 15 -2.38 -2.11 4.96
N LEU A 16 -1.46 -2.53 5.84
CA LEU A 16 -1.53 -3.86 6.45
C LEU A 16 -2.83 -4.05 7.24
N LYS A 17 -3.25 -3.01 7.98
CA LYS A 17 -4.52 -3.04 8.73
C LYS A 17 -5.73 -3.26 7.82
N ILE A 18 -5.77 -2.60 6.67
CA ILE A 18 -6.85 -2.77 5.70
C ILE A 18 -6.86 -4.21 5.13
N PHE A 19 -5.70 -4.77 4.83
CA PHE A 19 -5.59 -6.16 4.35
C PHE A 19 -6.07 -7.16 5.41
N LEU A 20 -5.66 -6.97 6.67
CA LEU A 20 -6.07 -7.83 7.78
C LEU A 20 -7.56 -7.67 8.11
N GLN A 21 -8.10 -6.45 8.03
CA GLN A 21 -9.54 -6.23 8.18
C GLN A 21 -10.34 -7.01 7.14
N HIS A 22 -9.91 -6.97 5.87
CA HIS A 22 -10.56 -7.76 4.83
C HIS A 22 -10.42 -9.27 5.09
N ALA A 23 -9.26 -9.74 5.53
CA ALA A 23 -9.08 -11.14 5.88
C ALA A 23 -10.01 -11.60 7.03
N VAL A 24 -10.26 -10.73 8.03
CA VAL A 24 -11.22 -10.98 9.11
C VAL A 24 -12.65 -11.05 8.58
N GLU A 25 -13.03 -10.17 7.65
CA GLU A 25 -14.34 -10.21 6.98
C GLU A 25 -14.56 -11.55 6.23
N GLU A 26 -13.47 -12.15 5.75
CA GLU A 26 -13.44 -13.48 5.12
C GLU A 26 -13.21 -14.64 6.11
N ASN A 27 -13.38 -14.40 7.42
CA ASN A 27 -13.25 -15.37 8.51
C ASN A 27 -11.84 -15.98 8.70
N LEU A 28 -10.79 -15.25 8.33
CA LEU A 28 -9.41 -15.66 8.60
C LEU A 28 -8.90 -15.09 9.94
N PRO A 29 -8.34 -15.93 10.84
CA PRO A 29 -7.81 -15.46 12.12
C PRO A 29 -6.50 -14.67 11.94
N VAL A 30 -6.46 -13.44 12.44
CA VAL A 30 -5.32 -12.51 12.29
C VAL A 30 -4.04 -13.10 12.85
N GLU A 31 -4.10 -13.73 14.01
CA GLU A 31 -2.96 -14.35 14.69
C GLU A 31 -2.27 -15.39 13.81
N SER A 32 -3.06 -16.15 13.03
CA SER A 32 -2.50 -17.13 12.09
C SER A 32 -1.84 -16.47 10.88
N LEU A 33 -2.34 -15.32 10.46
CA LEU A 33 -1.74 -14.53 9.38
C LEU A 33 -0.43 -13.87 9.81
N LEU A 34 -0.30 -13.51 11.08
CA LEU A 34 0.89 -12.87 11.66
C LEU A 34 1.94 -13.87 12.18
N ALA A 35 1.60 -15.15 12.33
CA ALA A 35 2.55 -16.17 12.80
C ALA A 35 3.87 -16.12 11.99
N ASP A 36 5.00 -16.33 12.66
CA ASP A 36 6.36 -16.28 12.08
C ASP A 36 6.78 -14.91 11.50
N THR A 37 6.03 -13.85 11.77
CA THR A 37 6.46 -12.46 11.54
C THR A 37 6.95 -11.82 12.84
N GLY A 38 7.57 -10.64 12.74
CA GLY A 38 7.85 -9.80 13.91
C GLY A 38 6.63 -9.06 14.47
N LEU A 39 5.41 -9.33 13.98
CA LEU A 39 4.21 -8.56 14.28
C LEU A 39 3.30 -9.26 15.29
N THR A 40 2.66 -8.47 16.14
CA THR A 40 1.62 -8.94 17.07
C THR A 40 0.35 -8.10 16.92
N VAL A 41 -0.79 -8.65 17.32
CA VAL A 41 -2.08 -7.93 17.30
C VAL A 41 -2.02 -6.65 18.14
N ASP A 42 -1.31 -6.69 19.27
CA ASP A 42 -1.10 -5.52 20.12
C ASP A 42 -0.26 -4.44 19.43
N ALA A 43 0.80 -4.83 18.70
CA ALA A 43 1.63 -3.90 17.93
C ALA A 43 0.82 -3.20 16.83
N LEU A 44 -0.14 -3.90 16.20
CA LEU A 44 -1.05 -3.30 15.24
C LEU A 44 -1.96 -2.24 15.87
N SER A 45 -2.32 -2.37 17.14
CA SER A 45 -3.18 -1.40 17.84
C SER A 45 -2.39 -0.27 18.51
N GLY A 46 -1.07 -0.41 18.63
CA GLY A 46 -0.16 0.55 19.24
C GLY A 46 0.17 1.77 18.36
N GLY A 47 1.15 2.56 18.83
CA GLY A 47 1.60 3.79 18.18
C GLY A 47 2.54 3.60 16.99
N GLU A 48 2.75 2.38 16.52
CA GLU A 48 3.59 2.13 15.33
C GLU A 48 2.94 2.72 14.07
N SER A 49 3.77 3.35 13.22
CA SER A 49 3.33 3.96 11.96
C SER A 49 3.74 3.16 10.73
N SER A 50 4.64 2.18 10.88
CA SER A 50 5.22 1.44 9.76
C SER A 50 5.52 -0.02 10.08
N VAL A 51 5.57 -0.85 9.04
CA VAL A 51 5.92 -2.28 9.07
C VAL A 51 7.01 -2.56 8.04
N SER A 52 7.82 -3.60 8.19
CA SER A 52 8.78 -3.96 7.13
C SER A 52 8.05 -4.42 5.86
N LEU A 53 8.60 -4.13 4.68
CA LEU A 53 8.04 -4.63 3.42
C LEU A 53 8.05 -6.17 3.41
N GLY A 54 9.09 -6.80 3.94
CA GLY A 54 9.18 -8.25 4.09
C GLY A 54 8.01 -8.86 4.87
N ASP A 55 7.69 -8.32 6.06
CA ASP A 55 6.56 -8.82 6.86
C ASP A 55 5.22 -8.56 6.15
N MET A 56 5.04 -7.40 5.52
CA MET A 56 3.84 -7.09 4.75
C MET A 56 3.64 -8.08 3.59
N LEU A 57 4.68 -8.35 2.81
CA LEU A 57 4.62 -9.31 1.70
C LEU A 57 4.36 -10.73 2.20
N PHE A 58 4.95 -11.11 3.33
CA PHE A 58 4.74 -12.42 3.92
C PHE A 58 3.28 -12.63 4.35
N VAL A 59 2.67 -11.64 5.01
CA VAL A 59 1.25 -11.68 5.37
C VAL A 59 0.38 -11.72 4.12
N LEU A 60 0.65 -10.87 3.11
CA LEU A 60 -0.11 -10.86 1.85
C LEU A 60 -0.02 -12.19 1.10
N ALA A 61 1.13 -12.86 1.13
CA ALA A 61 1.30 -14.18 0.52
C ALA A 61 0.44 -15.24 1.23
N ARG A 62 0.36 -15.19 2.58
CA ARG A 62 -0.53 -16.06 3.35
C ARG A 62 -1.99 -15.82 3.03
N VAL A 63 -2.44 -14.56 3.01
CA VAL A 63 -3.82 -14.19 2.64
C VAL A 63 -4.13 -14.71 1.23
N THR A 64 -3.22 -14.51 0.27
CA THR A 64 -3.41 -15.00 -1.11
C THR A 64 -3.53 -16.52 -1.19
N ARG A 65 -2.77 -17.26 -0.39
CA ARG A 65 -2.86 -18.73 -0.34
C ARG A 65 -4.20 -19.22 0.24
N LEU A 66 -4.76 -18.49 1.20
CA LEU A 66 -6.00 -18.88 1.89
C LEU A 66 -7.27 -18.46 1.14
N LEU A 67 -7.30 -17.24 0.59
CA LEU A 67 -8.45 -16.70 -0.14
C LEU A 67 -8.42 -17.01 -1.64
N GLY A 68 -7.26 -17.45 -2.16
CA GLY A 68 -7.06 -17.68 -3.58
C GLY A 68 -6.77 -16.41 -4.39
N PRO A 69 -6.47 -16.55 -5.69
CA PRO A 69 -6.15 -15.42 -6.54
C PRO A 69 -7.33 -14.46 -6.69
N GLY A 70 -7.04 -13.16 -6.80
CA GLY A 70 -8.05 -12.13 -7.07
C GLY A 70 -8.75 -11.55 -5.84
N TRP A 71 -8.51 -12.04 -4.62
CA TRP A 71 -9.07 -11.49 -3.38
C TRP A 71 -8.85 -9.97 -3.26
N HIS A 72 -7.67 -9.49 -3.69
CA HIS A 72 -7.30 -8.09 -3.64
C HIS A 72 -8.18 -7.20 -4.53
N LEU A 73 -8.86 -7.75 -5.55
CA LEU A 73 -9.79 -6.99 -6.39
C LEU A 73 -11.06 -6.62 -5.62
N ALA A 74 -11.57 -7.51 -4.77
CA ALA A 74 -12.70 -7.23 -3.89
C ALA A 74 -12.36 -6.08 -2.94
N LEU A 75 -11.15 -6.10 -2.38
CA LEU A 75 -10.63 -5.03 -1.54
C LEU A 75 -10.39 -3.73 -2.31
N ALA A 76 -9.78 -3.78 -3.49
CA ALA A 76 -9.41 -2.62 -4.29
C ALA A 76 -10.63 -1.75 -4.63
N ARG A 77 -11.82 -2.34 -4.75
CA ARG A 77 -13.08 -1.59 -4.94
C ARG A 77 -13.41 -0.62 -3.81
N ARG A 78 -12.84 -0.82 -2.61
CA ARG A 78 -12.99 0.08 -1.45
C ARG A 78 -11.88 1.13 -1.36
N LEU A 79 -10.78 0.95 -2.09
CA LEU A 79 -9.63 1.84 -2.13
C LEU A 79 -9.80 2.92 -3.20
N THR A 80 -10.80 3.77 -3.00
CA THR A 80 -11.00 4.97 -3.84
C THR A 80 -9.79 5.92 -3.73
N VAL A 81 -9.58 6.79 -4.73
CA VAL A 81 -8.45 7.75 -4.72
C VAL A 81 -8.38 8.55 -3.40
N PRO A 82 -9.47 9.10 -2.85
CA PRO A 82 -9.43 9.82 -1.55
C PRO A 82 -9.07 8.93 -0.35
N ALA A 83 -9.28 7.61 -0.41
CA ALA A 83 -8.91 6.69 0.67
C ALA A 83 -7.39 6.67 0.94
N HIS A 84 -6.59 7.19 0.00
CA HIS A 84 -5.16 7.39 0.15
C HIS A 84 -4.77 8.68 0.87
N GLY A 85 -5.66 9.22 1.71
CA GLY A 85 -5.40 10.34 2.62
C GLY A 85 -5.00 11.64 1.89
N PRO A 86 -4.09 12.46 2.44
CA PRO A 86 -3.76 13.77 1.85
C PRO A 86 -3.29 13.71 0.39
N LEU A 87 -2.55 12.66 0.02
CA LEU A 87 -2.17 12.42 -1.39
C LEU A 87 -3.41 12.21 -2.26
N GLY A 88 -4.31 11.32 -1.82
CA GLY A 88 -5.57 11.05 -2.51
C GLY A 88 -6.41 12.31 -2.72
N PHE A 89 -6.54 13.13 -1.66
CA PHE A 89 -7.23 14.42 -1.75
C PHE A 89 -6.58 15.36 -2.76
N ALA A 90 -5.26 15.55 -2.69
CA ALA A 90 -4.54 16.41 -3.63
C ALA A 90 -4.70 15.98 -5.10
N VAL A 91 -4.79 14.67 -5.36
CA VAL A 91 -5.05 14.12 -6.69
C VAL A 91 -6.46 14.47 -7.18
N VAL A 92 -7.50 14.25 -6.36
CA VAL A 92 -8.89 14.48 -6.79
C VAL A 92 -9.29 15.95 -6.85
N THR A 93 -8.56 16.83 -6.16
CA THR A 93 -8.78 18.28 -6.19
C THR A 93 -7.83 19.01 -7.16
N ALA A 94 -6.99 18.27 -7.90
CA ALA A 94 -6.10 18.87 -8.88
C ALA A 94 -6.90 19.57 -10.01
N PRO A 95 -6.40 20.69 -10.55
CA PRO A 95 -7.11 21.45 -11.58
C PRO A 95 -7.27 20.70 -12.92
N ASP A 96 -6.37 19.76 -13.20
CA ASP A 96 -6.37 18.94 -14.40
C ASP A 96 -5.62 17.62 -14.19
N LEU A 97 -5.67 16.73 -15.19
CA LEU A 97 -5.01 15.42 -15.15
C LEU A 97 -3.48 15.54 -15.03
N GLY A 98 -2.86 16.52 -15.68
CA GLY A 98 -1.41 16.73 -15.63
C GLY A 98 -0.95 17.08 -14.22
N ALA A 99 -1.66 17.99 -13.56
CA ALA A 99 -1.44 18.36 -12.17
C ALA A 99 -1.70 17.18 -11.21
N ALA A 100 -2.72 16.36 -11.49
CA ALA A 100 -2.99 15.15 -10.71
C ALA A 100 -1.83 14.14 -10.78
N VAL A 101 -1.29 13.89 -11.99
CA VAL A 101 -0.17 12.97 -12.19
C VAL A 101 1.13 13.54 -11.58
N ASP A 102 1.39 14.84 -11.74
CA ASP A 102 2.55 15.51 -11.13
C ASP A 102 2.56 15.37 -9.60
N VAL A 103 1.41 15.59 -8.94
CA VAL A 103 1.27 15.36 -7.49
C VAL A 103 1.51 13.90 -7.13
N MET A 104 0.97 12.94 -7.90
CA MET A 104 1.23 11.52 -7.67
C MET A 104 2.72 11.22 -7.74
N ILE A 105 3.42 11.61 -8.81
CA ILE A 105 4.85 11.33 -8.97
C ILE A 105 5.68 11.90 -7.81
N ARG A 106 5.38 13.13 -7.37
CA ARG A 106 6.11 13.77 -6.26
C ARG A 106 5.95 13.05 -4.92
N PHE A 107 4.79 12.45 -4.67
CA PHE A 107 4.41 11.97 -3.33
C PHE A 107 4.12 10.47 -3.23
N ILE A 108 4.17 9.71 -4.33
CA ILE A 108 3.87 8.27 -4.35
C ILE A 108 4.77 7.47 -3.39
N GLY A 109 6.01 7.91 -3.19
CA GLY A 109 6.97 7.28 -2.28
C GLY A 109 6.51 7.23 -0.82
N ILE A 110 5.61 8.11 -0.38
CA ILE A 110 5.01 8.07 0.96
C ILE A 110 4.14 6.80 1.14
N ARG A 111 3.60 6.28 0.04
CA ARG A 111 2.69 5.13 0.04
C ARG A 111 3.37 3.84 -0.39
N THR A 112 4.23 3.93 -1.40
CA THR A 112 4.92 2.79 -2.01
C THR A 112 6.43 3.11 -2.10
N PRO A 113 7.17 3.03 -0.99
CA PRO A 113 8.59 3.42 -0.91
C PRO A 113 9.53 2.54 -1.77
N PHE A 114 9.03 1.44 -2.31
CA PHE A 114 9.73 0.58 -3.27
C PHE A 114 9.50 0.98 -4.74
N LEU A 115 8.66 1.99 -5.00
CA LEU A 115 8.32 2.45 -6.33
C LEU A 115 8.91 3.84 -6.57
N TRP A 116 9.64 3.98 -7.67
CA TRP A 116 10.06 5.27 -8.21
C TRP A 116 9.34 5.52 -9.52
N LEU A 117 8.57 6.60 -9.56
CA LEU A 117 7.95 7.09 -10.78
C LEU A 117 8.70 8.33 -11.25
N SER A 118 8.81 8.50 -12.57
CA SER A 118 9.39 9.71 -13.13
C SER A 118 8.55 10.20 -14.30
N GLY A 119 8.48 11.52 -14.45
CA GLY A 119 7.71 12.14 -15.50
C GLY A 119 7.78 13.64 -15.44
N ALA A 120 7.33 14.30 -16.50
CA ALA A 120 7.30 15.74 -16.60
C ALA A 120 6.13 16.19 -17.47
N LEU A 121 5.63 17.39 -17.18
CA LEU A 121 4.77 18.11 -18.10
C LEU A 121 5.65 18.74 -19.19
N GLU A 122 5.40 18.39 -20.44
CA GLU A 122 6.07 18.93 -21.62
C GLU A 122 5.02 19.41 -22.61
N ASN A 123 4.91 20.73 -22.77
CA ASN A 123 3.80 21.37 -23.49
C ASN A 123 2.44 20.94 -22.90
N ASP A 124 1.52 20.45 -23.75
CA ASP A 124 0.20 19.96 -23.34
C ASP A 124 0.18 18.46 -22.97
N TRP A 125 1.36 17.82 -22.87
CA TRP A 125 1.47 16.38 -22.61
C TRP A 125 2.18 16.09 -21.30
N PHE A 126 1.69 15.06 -20.59
CA PHE A 126 2.43 14.47 -19.50
C PHE A 126 3.21 13.24 -20.00
N ILE A 127 4.53 13.26 -19.83
CA ILE A 127 5.41 12.16 -20.26
C ILE A 127 5.83 11.36 -19.03
N ILE A 128 5.48 10.06 -19.02
CA ILE A 128 5.92 9.09 -18.00
C ILE A 128 7.22 8.42 -18.49
N ARG A 129 8.22 8.32 -17.61
CA ARG A 129 9.55 7.78 -17.89
C ARG A 129 9.90 6.64 -16.94
#